data_AF-A0A976G4Z0-F1
#
_entry.id   AF-A0A976G4Z0-F1
#
_cell.length_a   1.000
_cell.length_b   1.000
_cell.length_c   1.000
_cell.angle_alpha   90.00
_cell.angle_beta   90.00
_cell.angle_gamma   90.00
#
_symmetry.space_group_name_H-M   'P 1'
#
loop_
_entity.id
_entity.type
_entity.pdbx_description
1 polymer ?
#
loop_
_entity_poly.entity_id
_entity_poly.type
_entity_poly.pdbx_seq_one_letter_code
_entity_poly.pdbx_strand_id
1 'polypeptide(L)'
;MSNAKEPRRKLLADKVSLSRTLRLSVPAEARPAPVNRRDWLRQRKEKLQAARAAARQRRNLLRAEIMSAAQDIAREERSAARLEAERLKAEARSARTYAREDERAAAKFERGQPKRPAAKTKTLAKEKSKLVSYAELLRLRK
;
A
#
# COMPACT_ATOMS: atom_id res chain seq x y z
N MET A 1 -44.46 -33.11 36.00
CA MET A 1 -45.28 -32.07 35.33
C MET A 1 -45.21 -30.79 36.16
N SER A 2 -44.37 -29.82 35.81
CA SER A 2 -44.08 -28.66 36.67
C SER A 2 -44.91 -27.41 36.32
N ASN A 3 -45.64 -26.88 37.32
CA ASN A 3 -46.49 -25.68 37.29
C ASN A 3 -45.70 -24.35 37.18
N ALA A 4 -44.51 -24.33 36.57
CA ALA A 4 -43.67 -23.14 36.48
C ALA A 4 -44.25 -22.02 35.58
N LYS A 5 -45.29 -22.32 34.79
CA LYS A 5 -45.96 -21.36 33.90
C LYS A 5 -47.07 -20.55 34.59
N GLU A 6 -47.66 -21.06 35.66
CA GLU A 6 -48.74 -20.39 36.40
C GLU A 6 -48.32 -19.08 37.08
N PRO A 7 -47.18 -18.99 37.80
CA PRO A 7 -46.78 -17.73 38.44
C PRO A 7 -46.45 -16.66 37.40
N ARG A 8 -45.86 -17.03 36.26
CA ARG A 8 -45.58 -16.09 35.16
C ARG A 8 -46.85 -15.53 34.54
N ARG A 9 -47.90 -16.33 34.38
CA ARG A 9 -49.20 -15.88 33.85
C ARG A 9 -49.89 -14.90 34.78
N LYS A 10 -49.87 -15.16 36.10
CA LYS A 10 -50.44 -14.25 37.11
C LYS A 10 -49.71 -12.91 37.13
N LEU A 11 -48.37 -12.90 37.17
CA LEU A 11 -47.58 -11.67 37.10
C LEU A 11 -47.84 -10.84 35.83
N LEU A 12 -48.07 -11.50 34.69
CA LEU A 12 -48.43 -10.79 33.45
C LEU A 12 -49.85 -10.21 33.52
N ALA A 13 -50.80 -10.94 34.10
CA ALA A 13 -52.16 -10.45 34.31
C ALA A 13 -52.18 -9.24 35.25
N ASP A 14 -51.42 -9.28 36.35
CA ASP A 14 -51.29 -8.19 37.32
C ASP A 14 -50.66 -6.94 36.70
N LYS A 15 -49.64 -7.11 35.84
CA LYS A 15 -49.05 -5.98 35.10
C LYS A 15 -50.02 -5.37 34.11
N VAL A 16 -50.83 -6.19 33.44
CA VAL A 16 -51.85 -5.72 32.48
C VAL A 16 -52.98 -5.00 33.21
N SER A 17 -53.44 -5.51 34.36
CA SER A 17 -54.47 -4.86 35.17
C SER A 17 -53.97 -3.52 35.72
N LEU A 18 -52.75 -3.46 36.26
CA LEU A 18 -52.13 -2.24 36.77
C LEU A 18 -51.90 -1.20 35.65
N SER A 19 -51.44 -1.63 34.47
CA SER A 19 -51.31 -0.73 33.31
C SER A 19 -52.67 -0.18 32.86
N ARG A 20 -53.73 -1.00 32.95
CA ARG A 20 -55.10 -0.59 32.60
C ARG A 20 -55.66 0.41 33.61
N THR A 21 -55.44 0.20 34.91
CA THR A 21 -55.91 1.15 35.95
C THR A 21 -55.20 2.50 35.83
N LEU A 22 -53.88 2.52 35.61
CA LEU A 22 -53.11 3.75 35.37
C LEU A 22 -53.55 4.49 34.10
N ARG A 23 -54.00 3.78 33.06
CA ARG A 23 -54.57 4.43 31.88
C ARG A 23 -55.93 5.07 32.19
N LEU A 24 -56.73 4.43 33.04
CA LEU A 24 -58.07 4.91 33.38
C LEU A 24 -58.06 6.07 34.39
N SER A 25 -56.98 6.26 35.15
CA SER A 25 -56.80 7.41 36.06
C SER A 25 -56.54 8.74 35.33
N VAL A 26 -56.21 8.71 34.04
CA VAL A 26 -56.01 9.91 33.20
C VAL A 26 -57.30 10.21 32.41
N PRO A 27 -57.68 11.49 32.20
CA PRO A 27 -58.82 11.88 31.36
C PRO A 27 -58.74 11.28 29.95
N ALA A 28 -59.90 10.95 29.35
CA ALA A 28 -59.97 10.22 28.09
C ALA A 28 -59.23 10.92 26.92
N GLU A 29 -59.28 12.26 26.89
CA GLU A 29 -58.65 13.11 25.87
C GLU A 29 -57.12 13.07 25.90
N ALA A 30 -56.53 12.80 27.07
CA ALA A 30 -55.08 12.72 27.27
C ALA A 30 -54.55 11.27 27.18
N ARG A 31 -55.41 10.28 26.89
CA ARG A 31 -54.98 8.88 26.75
C ARG A 31 -54.37 8.65 25.36
N PRO A 32 -53.14 8.12 25.26
CA PRO A 32 -52.62 7.69 23.97
C PRO A 32 -53.50 6.56 23.42
N ALA A 33 -53.90 6.69 22.16
CA ALA A 33 -54.74 5.70 21.48
C ALA A 33 -54.12 4.29 21.63
N PRO A 34 -54.92 3.26 21.93
CA PRO A 34 -54.40 1.91 22.04
C PRO A 34 -53.84 1.47 20.68
N VAL A 35 -52.52 1.41 20.56
CA VAL A 35 -51.87 0.95 19.34
C VAL A 35 -52.09 -0.56 19.22
N ASN A 36 -52.73 -0.98 18.13
CA ASN A 36 -52.86 -2.39 17.80
C ASN A 36 -51.45 -2.99 17.64
N ARG A 37 -51.14 -4.01 18.46
CA ARG A 37 -49.83 -4.67 18.45
C ARG A 37 -49.44 -5.18 17.06
N ARG A 38 -50.41 -5.65 16.26
CA ARG A 38 -50.17 -6.13 14.89
C ARG A 38 -49.71 -5.01 13.97
N ASP A 39 -50.38 -3.86 14.02
CA ASP A 39 -50.07 -2.72 13.17
C ASP A 39 -48.76 -2.06 13.58
N TRP A 40 -48.48 -1.98 14.89
CA TRP A 40 -47.18 -1.54 15.39
C TRP A 40 -46.02 -2.42 14.89
N LEU A 41 -46.19 -3.74 14.91
CA LEU A 41 -45.19 -4.67 14.39
C LEU A 41 -45.03 -4.55 12.86
N ARG A 42 -46.11 -4.33 12.11
CA ARG A 42 -46.06 -4.10 10.65
C ARG A 42 -45.26 -2.83 10.33
N GLN A 43 -45.62 -1.69 10.94
CA GLN A 43 -44.90 -0.42 10.78
C GLN A 43 -43.42 -0.55 11.14
N ARG A 44 -43.10 -1.27 12.22
CA ARG A 44 -41.70 -1.48 12.63
C ARG A 44 -40.93 -2.34 11.64
N LYS A 45 -41.56 -3.36 11.05
CA LYS A 45 -40.96 -4.18 9.99
C LYS A 45 -40.73 -3.36 8.72
N GLU A 46 -41.70 -2.57 8.30
CA GLU A 46 -41.60 -1.70 7.14
C GLU A 46 -40.49 -0.67 7.30
N LYS A 47 -40.41 0.00 8.46
CA LYS A 47 -39.31 0.91 8.79
C LYS A 47 -37.94 0.22 8.70
N LEU A 48 -37.85 -1.01 9.20
CA LEU A 48 -36.61 -1.78 9.18
C LEU A 48 -36.24 -2.21 7.75
N GLN A 49 -37.22 -2.59 6.93
CA GLN A 49 -37.01 -2.91 5.51
C GLN A 49 -36.57 -1.69 4.71
N ALA A 50 -37.21 -0.54 4.92
CA ALA A 50 -36.84 0.73 4.29
C ALA A 50 -35.41 1.14 4.68
N ALA A 51 -35.04 1.03 5.96
CA ALA A 51 -33.68 1.31 6.42
C ALA A 51 -32.65 0.36 5.79
N ARG A 52 -32.97 -0.94 5.65
CA ARG A 52 -32.11 -1.91 4.95
C ARG A 52 -31.96 -1.57 3.47
N ALA A 53 -33.04 -1.16 2.80
CA ALA A 53 -33.00 -0.76 1.39
C ALA A 53 -32.13 0.48 1.19
N ALA A 54 -32.31 1.51 2.02
CA ALA A 54 -31.48 2.73 1.98
C ALA A 54 -30.01 2.43 2.26
N ALA A 55 -29.70 1.55 3.23
CA ALA A 55 -28.33 1.12 3.51
C ALA A 55 -27.70 0.38 2.32
N ARG A 56 -28.46 -0.48 1.63
CA ARG A 56 -28.00 -1.16 0.41
C ARG A 56 -27.73 -0.17 -0.72
N GLN A 57 -28.59 0.82 -0.92
CA GLN A 57 -28.38 1.88 -1.90
C GLN A 57 -27.10 2.65 -1.62
N ARG A 58 -26.90 3.11 -0.38
CA ARG A 58 -25.66 3.80 0.04
C ARG A 58 -24.42 2.95 -0.21
N ARG A 59 -24.46 1.67 0.17
CA ARG A 59 -23.34 0.75 -0.10
C ARG A 59 -23.04 0.62 -1.59
N ASN A 60 -24.08 0.52 -2.42
CA ASN A 60 -23.90 0.38 -3.86
C ASN A 60 -23.33 1.66 -4.49
N LEU A 61 -23.77 2.84 -4.04
CA LEU A 61 -23.19 4.13 -4.45
C LEU A 61 -21.72 4.22 -4.06
N LEU A 62 -21.39 3.96 -2.78
CA LEU A 62 -19.99 3.94 -2.32
C LEU A 62 -19.13 2.96 -3.10
N ARG A 63 -19.66 1.77 -3.42
CA ARG A 63 -18.94 0.79 -4.24
C ARG A 63 -18.68 1.32 -5.66
N ALA A 64 -19.64 2.00 -6.26
CA ALA A 64 -19.46 2.61 -7.58
C ALA A 64 -18.41 3.73 -7.54
N GLU A 65 -18.45 4.60 -6.54
CA GLU A 65 -17.47 5.66 -6.31
C GLU A 65 -16.04 5.09 -6.15
N ILE A 66 -15.87 4.07 -5.29
CA ILE A 66 -14.58 3.41 -5.08
C ILE A 66 -14.06 2.80 -6.38
N MET A 67 -14.92 2.13 -7.16
CA MET A 67 -14.51 1.52 -8.42
C MET A 67 -14.13 2.58 -9.47
N SER A 68 -14.84 3.72 -9.50
CA SER A 68 -14.47 4.84 -10.39
C SER A 68 -13.12 5.41 -9.99
N ALA A 69 -12.92 5.73 -8.71
CA ALA A 69 -11.67 6.27 -8.21
C ALA A 69 -10.49 5.32 -8.47
N ALA A 70 -10.69 4.01 -8.28
CA ALA A 70 -9.67 3.01 -8.59
C ALA A 70 -9.31 2.97 -10.09
N GLN A 71 -10.28 3.18 -10.98
CA GLN A 71 -10.03 3.26 -12.42
C GLN A 71 -9.27 4.52 -12.80
N ASP A 72 -9.59 5.65 -12.18
CA ASP A 72 -8.93 6.93 -12.43
C ASP A 72 -7.47 6.87 -11.96
N ILE A 73 -7.21 6.35 -10.76
CA ILE A 73 -5.85 6.11 -10.25
C ILE A 73 -5.08 5.18 -11.21
N ALA A 74 -5.69 4.08 -11.66
CA ALA A 74 -5.02 3.17 -12.59
C ALA A 74 -4.69 3.83 -13.94
N ARG A 75 -5.47 4.82 -14.40
CA ARG A 75 -5.16 5.59 -15.62
C ARG A 75 -4.00 6.56 -15.36
N GLU A 76 -4.03 7.24 -14.23
CA GLU A 76 -2.97 8.16 -13.80
C GLU A 76 -1.63 7.42 -13.66
N GLU A 77 -1.62 6.28 -12.95
CA GLU A 77 -0.43 5.44 -12.80
C GLU A 77 0.14 4.96 -14.14
N ARG A 78 -0.73 4.58 -15.09
CA ARG A 78 -0.28 4.22 -16.45
C ARG A 78 0.33 5.41 -17.19
N SER A 79 -0.24 6.61 -17.04
CA SER A 79 0.34 7.81 -17.65
C SER A 79 1.68 8.19 -17.02
N ALA A 80 1.78 8.14 -15.70
CA ALA A 80 3.02 8.38 -14.97
C ALA A 80 4.10 7.36 -15.36
N ALA A 81 3.76 6.08 -15.45
CA ALA A 81 4.70 5.03 -15.88
C ALA A 81 5.20 5.25 -17.31
N ARG A 82 4.36 5.75 -18.23
CA ARG A 82 4.79 6.10 -19.59
C ARG A 82 5.78 7.27 -19.59
N LEU A 83 5.49 8.32 -18.82
CA LEU A 83 6.37 9.48 -18.70
C LEU A 83 7.72 9.11 -18.06
N GLU A 84 7.72 8.29 -17.01
CA GLU A 84 8.95 7.78 -16.38
C GLU A 84 9.75 6.90 -17.36
N ALA A 85 9.08 6.03 -18.12
CA ALA A 85 9.75 5.26 -19.16
C ALA A 85 10.37 6.14 -20.26
N GLU A 86 9.72 7.25 -20.62
CA GLU A 86 10.27 8.24 -21.55
C GLU A 86 11.48 8.98 -20.97
N ARG A 87 11.42 9.38 -19.70
CA ARG A 87 12.56 9.97 -18.98
C ARG A 87 13.76 9.04 -18.97
N LEU A 88 13.58 7.78 -18.56
CA LEU A 88 14.65 6.78 -18.56
C LEU A 88 15.24 6.54 -19.95
N LYS A 89 14.42 6.54 -21.00
CA LYS A 89 14.91 6.45 -22.39
C LYS A 89 15.73 7.67 -22.79
N ALA A 90 15.32 8.87 -22.38
CA ALA A 90 16.07 10.10 -22.64
C ALA A 90 17.41 10.11 -21.89
N GLU A 91 17.42 9.72 -20.62
CA GLU A 91 18.63 9.56 -19.81
C GLU A 91 19.58 8.52 -20.39
N ALA A 92 19.08 7.38 -20.86
CA ALA A 92 19.92 6.37 -21.51
C ALA A 92 20.54 6.89 -22.82
N ARG A 93 19.84 7.76 -23.55
CA ARG A 93 20.39 8.39 -24.77
C ARG A 93 21.47 9.42 -24.42
N SER A 94 21.24 10.28 -23.42
CA SER A 94 22.24 11.26 -22.99
C SER A 94 23.47 10.58 -22.40
N ALA A 95 23.31 9.52 -21.60
CA ALA A 95 24.42 8.73 -21.10
C ALA A 95 25.27 8.14 -22.24
N ARG A 96 24.64 7.65 -23.31
CA ARG A 96 25.35 7.16 -24.50
C ARG A 96 26.09 8.26 -25.25
N THR A 97 25.54 9.48 -25.34
CA THR A 97 26.24 10.60 -25.99
C THR A 97 27.45 11.02 -25.17
N TYR A 98 27.31 11.16 -23.85
CA TYR A 98 28.42 11.50 -22.97
C TYR A 98 29.52 10.43 -23.00
N ALA A 99 29.16 9.14 -22.94
CA ALA A 99 30.16 8.07 -23.06
C ALA A 99 30.98 8.15 -24.37
N ARG A 100 30.33 8.48 -25.50
CA ARG A 100 31.04 8.67 -26.78
C ARG A 100 31.93 9.91 -26.80
N GLU A 101 31.52 10.97 -26.12
CA GLU A 101 32.33 12.19 -25.99
C GLU A 101 33.55 11.93 -25.12
N ASP A 102 33.38 11.20 -24.02
CA ASP A 102 34.46 10.76 -23.14
C ASP A 102 35.46 9.85 -23.88
N GLU A 103 34.97 8.87 -24.65
CA GLU A 103 35.82 8.02 -25.50
C GLU A 103 36.64 8.85 -26.51
N ARG A 104 36.01 9.86 -27.14
CA ARG A 104 36.70 10.77 -28.06
C ARG A 104 37.72 11.64 -27.35
N ALA A 105 37.41 12.13 -26.16
CA ALA A 105 38.34 12.91 -25.34
C ALA A 105 39.54 12.07 -24.92
N ALA A 106 39.31 10.84 -24.46
CA ALA A 106 40.36 9.87 -24.13
C ALA A 106 41.24 9.55 -25.35
N ALA A 107 40.65 9.29 -26.52
CA ALA A 107 41.40 9.04 -27.74
C ALA A 107 42.27 10.24 -28.18
N LYS A 108 41.77 11.47 -28.03
CA LYS A 108 42.57 12.69 -28.28
C LYS A 108 43.70 12.84 -27.28
N PHE A 109 43.46 12.54 -26.01
CA PHE A 109 44.49 12.56 -24.97
C PHE A 109 45.61 11.58 -25.30
N GLU A 110 45.30 10.32 -25.59
CA GLU A 110 46.28 9.30 -25.99
C GLU A 110 47.05 9.68 -27.26
N ARG A 111 46.39 10.30 -28.25
CA ARG A 111 47.05 10.76 -29.48
C ARG A 111 47.97 11.97 -29.26
N GLY A 112 47.65 12.81 -28.27
CA GLY A 112 48.46 13.97 -27.87
C GLY A 112 49.60 13.63 -26.90
N GLN A 113 49.61 12.44 -26.32
CA GLN A 113 50.75 11.97 -25.53
C GLN A 113 51.98 11.83 -26.45
N PRO A 114 53.11 12.48 -26.14
CA PRO A 114 54.34 12.22 -26.87
C PRO A 114 54.67 10.73 -26.72
N LYS A 115 54.87 10.02 -27.84
CA LYS A 115 55.34 8.63 -27.82
C LYS A 115 56.58 8.59 -26.93
N ARG A 116 56.45 8.04 -25.72
CA ARG A 116 57.60 7.78 -24.85
C ARG A 116 58.60 7.01 -25.70
N PRO A 117 59.85 7.49 -25.84
CA PRO A 117 60.84 6.77 -26.63
C PRO A 117 60.89 5.36 -26.08
N ALA A 118 60.77 4.36 -26.98
CA ALA A 118 60.82 2.95 -26.62
C ALA A 118 61.94 2.77 -25.61
N ALA A 119 61.61 2.20 -24.45
CA ALA A 119 62.58 1.99 -23.38
C ALA A 119 63.76 1.25 -24.00
N LYS A 120 64.85 2.00 -24.27
CA LYS A 120 66.08 1.41 -24.73
C LYS A 120 66.51 0.52 -23.59
N THR A 121 66.24 -0.77 -23.71
CA THR A 121 66.85 -1.80 -22.88
C THR A 121 68.34 -1.60 -23.07
N LYS A 122 68.96 -0.87 -22.14
CA LYS A 122 70.39 -0.87 -21.98
C LYS A 122 70.72 -2.31 -21.61
N THR A 123 71.16 -3.09 -22.59
CA THR A 123 71.86 -4.34 -22.33
C THR A 123 73.05 -3.95 -21.48
N LEU A 124 72.95 -4.18 -20.17
CA LEU A 124 74.10 -4.09 -19.28
C LEU A 124 75.15 -5.03 -19.89
N ALA A 125 76.25 -4.43 -20.32
CA ALA A 125 77.39 -5.15 -20.84
C ALA A 125 77.76 -6.26 -19.83
N LYS A 126 78.20 -7.40 -20.36
CA LYS A 126 78.74 -8.55 -19.62
C LYS A 126 79.99 -8.16 -18.81
N GLU A 127 79.86 -7.26 -17.84
CA GLU A 127 80.85 -7.08 -16.79
C GLU A 127 80.50 -8.03 -15.66
N LYS A 128 80.83 -9.29 -15.92
CA LYS A 128 80.98 -10.31 -14.88
C LYS A 128 82.09 -9.86 -13.93
N SER A 129 81.75 -9.20 -12.82
CA SER A 129 82.49 -9.38 -11.57
C SER A 129 81.76 -8.78 -10.37
N LYS A 130 81.41 -9.66 -9.41
CA LYS A 130 81.16 -9.40 -7.98
C LYS A 130 79.80 -8.83 -7.53
N LEU A 131 78.68 -9.26 -8.10
CA LEU A 131 77.40 -9.19 -7.37
C LEU A 131 76.98 -10.61 -6.95
N VAL A 132 77.35 -10.98 -5.72
CA VAL A 132 76.82 -12.17 -5.05
C VAL A 132 75.36 -11.91 -4.73
N SER A 133 74.47 -12.83 -5.08
CA SER A 133 73.05 -12.66 -4.82
C SER A 133 72.77 -12.69 -3.32
N TYR A 134 71.78 -11.92 -2.84
CA TYR A 134 71.41 -11.89 -1.41
C TYR A 134 71.05 -13.29 -0.86
N ALA A 135 70.53 -14.17 -1.72
CA ALA A 135 70.24 -15.56 -1.37
C ALA A 135 71.51 -16.40 -1.10
N GLU A 136 72.62 -16.11 -1.78
CA GLU A 136 73.92 -16.77 -1.52
C GLU A 136 74.57 -16.27 -0.22
N LEU A 137 74.44 -14.97 0.09
CA LEU A 137 74.89 -14.39 1.36
C LEU A 137 74.19 -15.04 2.57
N LEU A 138 72.90 -15.35 2.45
CA LEU A 138 72.15 -16.01 3.53
C LEU A 138 72.54 -17.48 3.74
N ARG A 139 73.10 -18.16 2.73
CA ARG A 139 73.55 -19.56 2.86
C ARG A 139 74.91 -19.70 3.52
N LEU A 140 75.78 -18.70 3.40
CA LEU A 140 77.10 -18.67 4.03
C LEU A 140 77.07 -18.34 5.53
N ARG A 141 75.89 -18.04 6.10
CA ARG A 141 75.74 -17.59 7.49
C ARG A 141 75.14 -18.67 8.43
N LYS A 142 75.35 -19.96 8.13
CA LYS A 142 75.06 -21.09 9.03
C LYS A 142 76.35 -21.74 9.48
#